data_AF-A0A949YI63-F1
#
_entry.id   AF-A0A949YI63-F1
#
_cell.length_a   1.000
_cell.length_b   1.000
_cell.length_c   1.000
_cell.angle_alpha   90.00
_cell.angle_beta   90.00
_cell.angle_gamma   90.00
#
_symmetry.space_group_name_H-M   'P 1'
#
loop_
_entity.id
_entity.type
_entity.pdbx_description
1 polymer ?
#
loop_
_entity_poly.entity_id
_entity_poly.type
_entity_poly.pdbx_seq_one_letter_code
_entity_poly.pdbx_strand_id
1 'polypeptide(L)'
;MNSYPASEQRISEVERGQSCNAILPMPPGKTPSAGEFILFALAHTQAGRETHYVKDGDSVCVLLTDVTDLGTTDPATGQALFRLSWKPLGQNGSSGTVARRVVKSSHPRTKRL
;
A
#
# COMPACT_ATOMS: atom_id res chain seq x y z
N MET A 1 -4.52 -0.60 16.11
CA MET A 1 -3.80 -0.75 14.83
C MET A 1 -4.06 0.49 13.99
N ASN A 2 -3.03 1.10 13.40
CA ASN A 2 -3.18 2.32 12.60
C ASN A 2 -3.49 1.95 11.15
N SER A 3 -4.56 2.51 10.58
CA SER A 3 -4.95 2.31 9.18
C SER A 3 -4.63 3.54 8.36
N TYR A 4 -4.04 3.35 7.19
CA TYR A 4 -3.64 4.38 6.25
C TYR A 4 -4.32 4.16 4.90
N PRO A 5 -4.78 5.24 4.24
CA PRO A 5 -5.36 5.13 2.92
C PRO A 5 -4.30 4.72 1.89
N ALA A 6 -4.67 3.79 1.03
CA ALA A 6 -3.83 3.32 -0.06
C ALA A 6 -4.66 3.08 -1.32
N SER A 7 -4.02 3.15 -2.48
CA SER A 7 -4.58 2.68 -3.74
C SER A 7 -4.40 1.18 -3.90
N GLU A 8 -5.18 0.54 -4.77
CA GLU A 8 -5.01 -0.88 -5.14
C GLU A 8 -3.58 -1.18 -5.61
N GLN A 9 -3.01 -0.26 -6.40
CA GLN A 9 -1.63 -0.38 -6.86
C GLN A 9 -0.65 -0.42 -5.68
N ARG A 10 -0.81 0.49 -4.71
CA ARG A 10 0.06 0.54 -3.54
C ARG A 10 -0.03 -0.74 -2.70
N ILE A 11 -1.25 -1.24 -2.50
CA ILE A 11 -1.49 -2.49 -1.77
C ILE A 11 -0.78 -3.65 -2.49
N SER A 12 -1.00 -3.80 -3.80
CA SER A 12 -0.34 -4.82 -4.63
C SER A 12 1.19 -4.75 -4.58
N GLU A 13 1.78 -3.56 -4.60
CA GLU A 13 3.22 -3.36 -4.51
C GLU A 13 3.77 -3.75 -3.13
N VAL A 14 3.06 -3.42 -2.05
CA VAL A 14 3.44 -3.79 -0.69
C VAL A 14 3.38 -5.31 -0.50
N GLU A 15 2.32 -5.98 -0.95
CA GLU A 15 2.19 -7.44 -0.89
C GLU A 15 3.35 -8.16 -1.59
N ARG A 16 3.77 -7.64 -2.75
CA ARG A 16 4.90 -8.16 -3.53
C ARG A 16 6.27 -7.75 -2.97
N GLY A 17 6.32 -6.96 -1.91
CA GLY A 17 7.57 -6.46 -1.31
C GLY A 17 8.30 -5.44 -2.18
N GLN A 18 7.61 -4.79 -3.12
CA GLN A 18 8.19 -3.81 -4.05
C GLN A 18 8.15 -2.39 -3.52
N SER A 19 7.32 -2.11 -2.50
CA SER A 19 7.25 -0.80 -1.86
C SER A 19 7.26 -0.88 -0.34
N CYS A 20 8.46 -1.06 0.20
CA CYS A 20 8.71 -1.26 1.63
C CYS A 20 9.00 0.04 2.39
N ASN A 21 8.79 1.21 1.78
CA ASN A 21 8.90 2.51 2.44
C ASN A 21 7.95 3.55 1.82
N ALA A 22 7.54 4.54 2.62
CA ALA A 22 6.85 5.75 2.15
C ALA A 22 7.04 6.91 3.12
N ILE A 23 6.78 8.11 2.63
CA ILE A 23 6.53 9.29 3.46
C ILE A 23 5.02 9.44 3.61
N LEU A 24 4.53 9.48 4.84
CA LEU A 24 3.10 9.56 5.15
C LEU A 24 2.84 10.63 6.21
N PRO A 25 1.73 11.38 6.09
CA PRO A 25 1.24 12.22 7.17
C PRO A 25 0.70 11.38 8.32
N MET A 26 1.06 11.74 9.55
CA MET A 26 0.59 11.05 10.77
C MET A 26 -0.51 11.86 11.47
N PRO A 27 -1.61 11.20 11.90
CA PRO A 27 -2.64 11.88 12.69
C PRO A 27 -2.05 12.54 13.94
N PRO A 28 -2.54 13.73 14.34
CA PRO A 28 -2.05 14.40 15.54
C PRO A 28 -2.21 13.52 16.78
N GLY A 29 -1.19 13.52 17.64
CA GLY A 29 -1.15 12.70 18.85
C GLY A 29 -0.78 11.22 18.62
N LYS A 30 -0.46 10.82 17.38
CA LYS A 30 0.08 9.50 17.08
C LYS A 30 1.51 9.61 16.55
N THR A 31 2.43 8.93 17.23
CA THR A 31 3.80 8.73 16.77
C THR A 31 3.99 7.25 16.46
N PRO A 32 4.09 6.85 15.18
CA PRO A 32 4.38 5.46 14.86
C PRO A 32 5.73 5.06 15.45
N SER A 33 5.88 3.78 15.78
CA SER A 33 7.14 3.22 16.30
C SER A 33 7.55 1.99 15.51
N ALA A 34 8.86 1.75 15.41
CA ALA A 34 9.36 0.48 14.87
C ALA A 34 8.85 -0.67 15.74
N GLY A 35 8.48 -1.79 15.11
CA GLY A 35 7.83 -2.92 15.75
C GLY A 35 6.30 -2.85 15.78
N GLU A 36 5.69 -1.72 15.39
CA GLU A 36 4.23 -1.62 15.28
C GLU A 36 3.69 -2.20 13.97
N PHE A 37 2.44 -2.65 14.04
CA PHE A 37 1.68 -3.08 12.87
C PHE A 37 0.80 -1.96 12.33
N ILE A 38 0.88 -1.73 11.02
CA ILE A 38 0.00 -0.79 10.31
C ILE A 38 -0.72 -1.48 9.17
N LEU A 39 -1.90 -0.97 8.83
CA LEU A 39 -2.74 -1.46 7.74
C LEU A 39 -2.78 -0.42 6.62
N PHE A 40 -2.38 -0.80 5.42
CA PHE A 40 -2.72 -0.04 4.21
C PHE A 40 -4.05 -0.55 3.70
N ALA A 41 -5.09 0.29 3.71
CA ALA A 41 -6.44 -0.08 3.34
C ALA A 41 -6.91 0.73 2.12
N LEU A 42 -7.66 0.07 1.23
CA LEU A 42 -8.18 0.70 0.04
C LEU A 42 -9.08 1.87 0.42
N ALA A 43 -8.74 3.05 -0.07
CA ALA A 43 -9.48 4.26 0.20
C ALA A 43 -9.46 5.19 -1.00
N HIS A 44 -10.51 6.01 -1.09
CA HIS A 44 -10.59 7.12 -2.03
C HIS A 44 -10.31 8.42 -1.28
N THR A 45 -9.21 9.07 -1.66
CA THR A 45 -8.84 10.40 -1.17
C THR A 45 -8.98 11.39 -2.32
N GLN A 46 -9.76 12.44 -2.11
CA GLN A 46 -9.88 13.57 -3.04
C GLN A 46 -9.40 14.83 -2.31
N ALA A 47 -8.66 15.70 -3.02
CA ALA A 47 -8.13 16.94 -2.44
C ALA A 47 -9.25 17.76 -1.78
N GLY A 48 -9.06 18.14 -0.52
CA GLY A 48 -10.03 18.92 0.26
C GLY A 48 -11.25 18.16 0.76
N ARG A 49 -11.30 16.82 0.62
CA ARG A 49 -12.38 15.97 1.16
C ARG A 49 -11.84 14.98 2.18
N GLU A 50 -12.74 14.50 3.01
CA GLU A 50 -12.46 13.41 3.94
C GLU A 50 -12.11 12.13 3.15
N THR A 51 -11.22 11.32 3.71
CA THR A 51 -10.82 10.04 3.13
C THR A 51 -11.91 9.01 3.38
N HIS A 52 -12.37 8.35 2.31
CA HIS A 52 -13.38 7.30 2.40
C HIS A 52 -12.75 5.92 2.20
N TYR A 53 -12.75 5.10 3.24
CA TYR A 53 -12.32 3.70 3.15
C TYR A 53 -13.38 2.85 2.44
N VAL A 54 -12.94 2.00 1.53
CA VAL A 54 -13.81 1.09 0.79
C VAL A 54 -14.21 -0.06 1.71
N LYS A 55 -15.51 -0.22 1.95
CA LYS A 55 -16.03 -1.33 2.73
C LYS A 55 -15.74 -2.65 2.01
N ASP A 56 -15.23 -3.63 2.74
CA ASP A 56 -14.81 -4.93 2.21
C ASP A 56 -13.74 -4.82 1.10
N GLY A 57 -13.04 -3.67 1.04
CA GLY A 57 -11.95 -3.42 0.10
C GLY A 57 -10.64 -4.06 0.54
N ASP A 58 -9.71 -4.13 -0.41
CA ASP A 58 -8.40 -4.74 -0.16
C ASP A 58 -7.62 -3.99 0.93
N SER A 59 -6.82 -4.75 1.68
CA SER A 59 -5.90 -4.18 2.64
C SER A 59 -4.71 -5.10 2.87
N VAL A 60 -3.57 -4.51 3.25
CA VAL A 60 -2.35 -5.25 3.58
C VAL A 60 -1.76 -4.76 4.89
N CYS A 61 -1.45 -5.70 5.77
CA CYS A 61 -0.81 -5.43 7.06
C CYS A 61 0.71 -5.58 6.95
N VAL A 62 1.44 -4.63 7.53
CA VAL A 62 2.90 -4.60 7.52
C VAL A 62 3.47 -4.36 8.91
N LEU A 63 4.67 -4.88 9.16
CA LEU A 63 5.44 -4.58 10.36
C LEU A 63 6.41 -3.43 10.06
N LEU A 64 6.29 -2.33 10.81
CA LEU A 64 7.23 -1.22 10.73
C LEU A 64 8.61 -1.66 11.21
N THR A 65 9.62 -1.43 10.38
CA THR A 65 11.02 -1.73 10.71
C THR A 65 11.82 -0.49 11.03
N ASP A 66 11.42 0.66 10.49
CA ASP A 66 12.06 1.95 10.74
C ASP A 66 11.05 3.09 10.65
N VAL A 67 11.23 4.10 11.49
CA VAL A 67 10.36 5.28 11.56
C VAL A 67 11.23 6.50 11.81
N THR A 68 11.16 7.46 10.90
CA THR A 68 11.89 8.73 10.99
C THR A 68 10.91 9.90 10.88
N ASP A 69 10.86 10.75 11.90
CA ASP A 69 10.20 12.06 11.82
C ASP A 69 11.00 12.98 10.89
N LEU A 70 10.33 13.60 9.93
CA LEU A 70 10.98 14.51 8.97
C LEU A 70 11.05 15.96 9.48
N GLY A 71 10.46 16.27 10.63
CA GLY A 71 10.46 17.62 11.21
C GLY A 71 9.69 18.64 10.37
N THR A 72 8.83 18.18 9.47
CA THR A 72 8.02 19.00 8.56
C THR A 72 6.58 18.48 8.52
N THR A 73 5.67 19.28 7.98
CA THR A 73 4.25 18.95 7.88
C THR A 73 3.76 18.86 6.45
N ASP A 74 2.75 18.03 6.23
CA ASP A 74 2.05 17.92 4.97
C ASP A 74 1.23 19.21 4.73
N PRO A 75 1.42 19.92 3.61
CA PRO A 75 0.76 21.20 3.38
C PRO A 75 -0.76 21.07 3.18
N ALA A 76 -1.26 19.89 2.80
CA ALA A 76 -2.68 19.67 2.59
C ALA A 76 -3.44 19.41 3.90
N THR A 77 -2.81 18.74 4.86
CA THR A 77 -3.46 18.28 6.10
C THR A 77 -2.92 18.94 7.36
N GLY A 78 -1.77 19.63 7.28
CA GLY A 78 -1.05 20.18 8.43
C GLY A 78 -0.42 19.14 9.35
N GLN A 79 -0.47 17.86 8.98
CA GLN A 79 0.00 16.74 9.79
C GLN A 79 1.51 16.54 9.66
N ALA A 80 2.16 16.09 10.74
CA ALA A 80 3.59 15.79 10.72
C ALA A 80 3.90 14.65 9.72
N LEU A 81 4.96 14.83 8.93
CA LEU A 81 5.40 13.85 7.94
C LEU A 81 6.44 12.91 8.53
N PHE A 82 6.21 11.62 8.36
CA PHE A 82 7.14 10.57 8.77
C PHE A 82 7.56 9.74 7.57
N ARG A 83 8.85 9.42 7.49
CA ARG A 83 9.34 8.34 6.63
C ARG A 83 9.23 7.03 7.40
N LEU A 84 8.45 6.10 6.86
CA LEU A 84 8.29 4.76 7.41
C LEU A 84 8.93 3.74 6.48
N SER A 85 9.54 2.71 7.05
CA SER A 85 9.96 1.50 6.36
C SER A 85 9.33 0.29 7.02
N TRP A 86 9.06 -0.77 6.25
CA TRP A 86 8.34 -1.94 6.75
C TRP A 86 8.67 -3.22 6.00
N LYS A 87 8.21 -4.34 6.55
CA LYS A 87 8.15 -5.64 5.88
C LYS A 87 6.70 -6.11 5.75
N PRO A 88 6.26 -6.57 4.57
CA PRO A 88 4.94 -7.16 4.41
C PRO A 88 4.82 -8.43 5.25
N LEU A 89 3.69 -8.59 5.92
CA LEU A 89 3.39 -9.81 6.68
C LEU A 89 2.78 -10.86 5.76
N GLY A 90 3.13 -12.13 5.97
CA GLY A 90 2.64 -13.24 5.15
C GLY A 90 3.53 -13.60 3.96
N GLN A 91 4.69 -12.95 3.79
CA GLN A 91 5.76 -13.47 2.93
C GLN A 91 6.46 -14.65 3.61
N ASN A 92 5.78 -15.78 3.71
CA ASN A 92 6.44 -17.04 3.94
C ASN A 92 7.32 -17.29 2.72
N GLY A 93 8.64 -17.33 2.92
CA GLY A 93 9.64 -17.37 1.86
C GLY A 93 9.26 -18.32 0.72
N SER A 94 8.84 -17.75 -0.39
CA SER A 94 8.71 -18.43 -1.67
C SER A 94 8.87 -17.34 -2.73
N SER A 95 10.11 -17.17 -3.17
CA SER A 95 10.42 -16.62 -4.48
C SER A 95 9.85 -17.58 -5.53
N GLY A 96 8.53 -17.61 -5.66
CA GLY A 96 7.77 -18.47 -6.55
C GLY A 96 7.28 -17.62 -7.71
N THR A 97 8.10 -17.57 -8.76
CA THR A 97 7.78 -17.27 -10.15
C THR A 97 6.46 -16.52 -10.40
N VAL A 98 6.59 -15.27 -10.85
CA VAL A 98 5.54 -14.53 -11.55
C VAL A 98 4.91 -15.42 -12.61
N ALA A 99 3.73 -15.99 -12.30
CA ALA A 99 2.91 -16.65 -13.29
C ALA A 99 2.41 -15.58 -14.26
N ARG A 100 3.13 -15.40 -15.37
CA ARG A 100 2.64 -14.66 -16.54
C ARG A 100 1.25 -15.22 -16.87
N ARG A 101 0.20 -14.41 -16.69
CA ARG A 101 -1.10 -14.66 -17.33
C ARG A 101 -0.83 -14.77 -18.82
N VAL A 102 -0.85 -16.00 -19.35
CA VAL A 102 -0.91 -16.23 -20.79
C VAL A 102 -2.30 -15.76 -21.22
N VAL A 103 -2.38 -14.56 -21.78
CA VAL A 103 -3.54 -14.10 -22.52
C VAL A 103 -3.70 -15.06 -23.69
N LYS A 104 -4.70 -15.95 -23.60
CA LYS A 104 -5.03 -16.89 -24.67
C LYS A 104 -5.69 -16.10 -25.79
N SER A 105 -4.85 -15.56 -26.67
CA SER A 105 -5.27 -14.95 -27.93
C SER A 105 -5.95 -16.00 -28.81
N SER A 106 -7.27 -15.98 -28.83
CA SER A 106 -8.09 -16.74 -29.76
C SER A 106 -8.03 -16.07 -31.14
N HIS A 107 -7.15 -16.55 -32.01
CA HIS A 107 -7.19 -16.25 -33.44
C HIS A 107 -8.22 -17.18 -34.13
N PRO A 108 -9.28 -16.67 -34.76
CA PRO A 108 -10.09 -17.49 -35.66
C PRO A 108 -9.35 -17.70 -36.98
N ARG A 109 -9.16 -18.97 -37.34
CA ARG A 109 -8.54 -19.43 -38.58
C ARG A 109 -9.60 -19.43 -39.69
N THR A 110 -9.58 -18.43 -40.57
CA THR A 110 -10.42 -18.39 -41.77
C THR A 110 -9.95 -19.47 -42.75
N LYS A 111 -10.76 -20.51 -42.99
CA LYS A 111 -10.58 -21.44 -44.11
C LYS A 111 -11.21 -20.79 -45.36
N ARG A 112 -10.41 -20.56 -46.40
CA ARG A 112 -10.89 -20.37 -47.77
C ARG A 112 -11.26 -21.73 -48.36
N LEU A 113 -12.41 -21.81 -49.00
CA LEU A 113 -12.70 -22.68 -50.14
C LEU A 113 -13.32 -21.78 -51.21
#